data_AF-A0AAU5XNF1-F1
#
_entry.id   AF-A0AAU5XNF1-F1
#
_cell.length_a   1.000
_cell.length_b   1.000
_cell.length_c   1.000
_cell.angle_alpha   90.00
_cell.angle_beta   90.00
_cell.angle_gamma   90.00
#
_symmetry.space_group_name_H-M   'P 1'
#
loop_
_entity.id
_entity.type
_entity.pdbx_description
1 polymer ?
#
loop_
_entity_poly.entity_id
_entity_poly.type
_entity_poly.pdbx_seq_one_letter_code
_entity_poly.pdbx_strand_id
1 'polypeptide(L)'
;MVRPSRGRCHLGDAAALLTEAGEVFGELESLIRRINRTNAATPVGAGTLTDALAHRDVLRLRHNLVTAAASAAVGEGQRGLRQLRSELRMIPALPVAELRGQADDLARRLREVDTLIQRTNWEVDLLD
;
A
#
# COMPACT_ATOMS: atom_id res chain seq x y z
N MET A 1 -9.84 -22.86 -55.92
CA MET A 1 -8.42 -22.65 -55.60
C MET A 1 -8.34 -21.57 -54.52
N VAL A 2 -8.38 -21.98 -53.25
CA VAL A 2 -8.38 -21.07 -52.08
C VAL A 2 -6.93 -20.78 -51.74
N ARG A 3 -6.53 -19.50 -51.73
CA ARG A 3 -5.19 -19.10 -51.27
C ARG A 3 -5.04 -19.47 -49.80
N PRO A 4 -3.91 -20.10 -49.37
CA PRO A 4 -3.68 -20.30 -47.95
C PRO A 4 -3.49 -18.92 -47.31
N SER A 5 -4.27 -18.66 -46.26
CA SER A 5 -4.01 -17.59 -45.32
C SER A 5 -2.57 -17.74 -44.83
N ARG A 6 -1.71 -16.75 -45.15
CA ARG A 6 -0.36 -16.68 -44.57
C ARG A 6 -0.54 -16.61 -43.06
N GLY A 7 -0.19 -17.69 -42.37
CA GLY A 7 0.07 -17.64 -40.93
C GLY A 7 1.12 -16.55 -40.72
N ARG A 8 0.73 -15.45 -40.08
CA ARG A 8 1.71 -14.51 -39.53
C ARG A 8 2.53 -15.33 -38.54
N CYS A 9 3.85 -15.36 -38.73
CA CYS A 9 4.73 -16.19 -37.91
C CYS A 9 4.69 -15.69 -36.47
N HIS A 10 3.88 -16.33 -35.62
CA HIS A 10 3.72 -16.02 -34.19
C HIS A 10 5.05 -16.09 -33.41
N LEU A 11 6.07 -16.76 -33.96
CA LEU A 11 7.40 -16.87 -33.37
C LEU A 11 8.22 -15.57 -33.52
N GLY A 12 8.04 -14.82 -34.62
CA GLY A 12 8.67 -13.52 -34.81
C GLY A 12 8.09 -12.44 -33.89
N ASP A 13 6.82 -12.59 -33.54
CA ASP A 13 6.11 -11.77 -32.55
C ASP A 13 6.58 -12.10 -31.12
N ALA A 14 6.72 -13.38 -30.79
CA ALA A 14 7.23 -13.80 -29.48
C ALA A 14 8.68 -13.36 -29.19
N ALA A 15 9.58 -13.42 -30.18
CA ALA A 15 10.96 -12.97 -30.02
C ALA A 15 11.06 -11.43 -29.88
N ALA A 16 10.21 -10.68 -30.59
CA ALA A 16 10.11 -9.24 -30.44
C ALA A 16 9.61 -8.86 -29.03
N LEU A 17 8.56 -9.54 -28.54
CA LEU A 17 8.05 -9.33 -27.17
C LEU A 17 9.09 -9.62 -26.09
N LEU A 18 9.94 -10.63 -26.27
CA LEU A 18 11.05 -10.91 -25.33
C LEU A 18 12.09 -9.78 -25.32
N THR A 19 12.36 -9.18 -26.47
CA THR A 19 13.29 -8.06 -26.58
C THR A 19 12.73 -6.83 -25.88
N GLU A 20 11.47 -6.49 -26.18
CA GLU A 20 10.74 -5.38 -25.54
C GLU A 20 10.65 -5.56 -24.02
N ALA A 21 10.35 -6.78 -23.54
CA ALA A 21 10.35 -7.07 -22.11
C ALA A 21 11.72 -6.82 -21.45
N GLY A 22 12.81 -7.16 -22.14
CA GLY A 22 14.16 -6.89 -21.66
C GLY A 22 14.45 -5.39 -21.55
N GLU A 23 14.03 -4.59 -22.52
CA GLU A 23 14.16 -3.13 -22.51
C GLU A 23 13.37 -2.52 -21.33
N VAL A 24 12.11 -2.94 -21.15
CA VAL A 24 11.26 -2.51 -20.03
C VAL A 24 11.85 -2.88 -18.67
N PHE A 25 12.45 -4.08 -18.54
CA PHE A 25 13.13 -4.45 -17.30
C PHE A 25 14.36 -3.59 -17.01
N GLY A 26 15.14 -3.22 -18.04
CA GLY A 26 16.26 -2.29 -17.91
C GLY A 26 15.80 -0.90 -17.45
N GLU A 27 14.72 -0.39 -18.03
CA GLU A 27 14.11 0.88 -17.62
C GLU A 27 13.59 0.82 -16.18
N LEU A 28 12.90 -0.26 -15.79
CA LEU A 28 12.41 -0.47 -14.44
C LEU A 28 13.56 -0.50 -13.42
N GLU A 29 14.64 -1.23 -13.70
CA GLU A 29 15.81 -1.26 -12.81
C GLU A 29 16.42 0.13 -12.64
N SER A 30 16.58 0.88 -13.74
CA SER A 30 17.08 2.25 -13.71
C SER A 30 16.20 3.15 -12.83
N LEU A 31 14.88 3.11 -13.02
CA LEU A 31 13.92 3.88 -12.22
C LEU A 31 13.99 3.49 -10.74
N ILE A 32 14.02 2.20 -10.40
CA ILE A 32 14.12 1.75 -9.01
C ILE A 32 15.37 2.33 -8.34
N ARG A 33 16.53 2.27 -9.01
CA ARG A 33 17.79 2.77 -8.44
C ARG A 33 17.75 4.28 -8.23
N ARG A 34 17.25 5.03 -9.21
CA ARG A 34 17.13 6.49 -9.16
C ARG A 34 16.13 6.95 -8.10
N ILE A 35 14.97 6.30 -8.01
CA ILE A 35 13.96 6.55 -6.97
C ILE A 35 14.56 6.30 -5.59
N ASN A 36 15.21 5.15 -5.37
CA ASN A 36 15.78 4.82 -4.07
C ASN A 36 16.89 5.81 -3.66
N ARG A 37 17.76 6.19 -4.59
CA ARG A 37 18.80 7.21 -4.36
C ARG A 37 18.19 8.55 -4.00
N THR A 38 17.17 8.98 -4.75
CA THR A 38 16.46 10.24 -4.50
C THR A 38 15.78 10.21 -3.14
N ASN A 39 15.03 9.16 -2.82
CA ASN A 39 14.35 9.02 -1.53
C ASN A 39 15.32 9.07 -0.32
N ALA A 40 16.50 8.46 -0.46
CA ALA A 40 17.51 8.45 0.59
C ALA A 40 18.29 9.77 0.72
N ALA A 41 18.35 10.60 -0.33
CA ALA A 41 19.05 11.87 -0.33
C ALA A 41 18.13 13.07 -0.01
N THR A 42 16.83 12.95 -0.25
CA THR A 42 15.87 14.04 -0.09
C THR A 42 15.49 14.24 1.38
N PRO A 43 15.80 15.39 1.99
CA PRO A 43 15.42 15.69 3.37
C PRO A 43 13.92 15.99 3.46
N VAL A 44 13.23 15.37 4.43
CA VAL A 44 11.81 15.54 4.72
C VAL A 44 11.61 15.56 6.23
N GLY A 45 11.20 16.71 6.78
CA GLY A 45 11.04 16.89 8.22
C GLY A 45 12.36 16.70 8.97
N ALA A 46 12.42 15.70 9.86
CA ALA A 46 13.60 15.40 10.68
C ALA A 46 14.52 14.31 10.07
N GLY A 47 14.16 13.74 8.92
CA GLY A 47 14.91 12.67 8.28
C GLY A 47 14.85 12.79 6.76
N THR A 48 14.85 11.66 6.08
CA THR A 48 14.77 11.54 4.62
C THR A 48 13.35 11.18 4.17
N LEU A 49 13.10 11.26 2.87
CA LEU A 49 11.85 10.72 2.29
C LEU A 49 11.71 9.21 2.57
N THR A 50 12.82 8.47 2.60
CA THR A 50 12.83 7.06 3.04
C THR A 50 12.34 6.90 4.49
N ASP A 51 12.77 7.77 5.41
CA ASP A 51 12.31 7.74 6.81
C ASP A 51 10.82 8.07 6.92
N ALA A 52 10.33 9.04 6.13
CA ALA A 52 8.92 9.38 6.07
C ALA A 52 8.06 8.22 5.54
N LEU A 53 8.53 7.51 4.51
CA LEU A 53 7.88 6.31 3.97
C LEU A 53 7.81 5.20 5.03
N ALA A 54 8.91 4.93 5.73
CA ALA A 54 8.94 3.95 6.83
C ALA A 54 7.97 4.33 7.96
N HIS A 55 7.93 5.61 8.33
CA HIS A 55 7.01 6.11 9.35
C HIS A 55 5.55 5.92 8.95
N ARG A 56 5.20 6.27 7.70
CA ARG A 56 3.87 6.04 7.13
C ARG A 56 3.47 4.57 7.20
N ASP A 57 4.37 3.67 6.79
CA ASP A 57 4.06 2.24 6.72
C ASP A 57 3.78 1.67 8.13
N VAL A 58 4.54 2.11 9.14
CA VAL A 58 4.26 1.76 10.55
C VAL A 58 2.95 2.38 11.05
N LEU A 59 2.63 3.63 10.67
CA LEU A 59 1.33 4.23 11.02
C LEU A 59 0.16 3.45 10.42
N ARG A 60 0.27 2.97 9.17
CA ARG A 60 -0.73 2.10 8.53
C ARG A 60 -0.92 0.81 9.31
N LEU A 61 0.16 0.14 9.69
CA LEU A 61 0.09 -1.09 10.49
C LEU A 61 -0.60 -0.85 11.85
N ARG A 62 -0.23 0.24 12.55
CA ARG A 62 -0.84 0.60 13.83
C ARG A 62 -2.33 0.91 13.69
N HIS A 63 -2.71 1.70 12.68
CA HIS A 63 -4.10 2.03 12.41
C HIS A 63 -4.93 0.76 12.16
N ASN A 64 -4.42 -0.15 11.33
CA ASN A 64 -5.09 -1.41 11.02
C ASN A 64 -5.26 -2.29 12.26
N LEU A 65 -4.22 -2.40 13.09
CA LEU A 65 -4.27 -3.16 14.34
C LEU A 65 -5.34 -2.63 15.30
N VAL A 66 -5.34 -1.32 15.56
CA VAL A 66 -6.29 -0.68 16.49
C VAL A 66 -7.72 -0.79 15.98
N THR A 67 -7.93 -0.60 14.67
CA THR A 67 -9.23 -0.75 14.02
C THR A 67 -9.75 -2.19 14.15
N ALA A 68 -8.89 -3.18 13.85
CA ALA A 68 -9.25 -4.59 13.97
C ALA A 68 -9.58 -4.98 15.43
N ALA A 69 -8.83 -4.46 16.40
CA ALA A 69 -9.10 -4.69 17.82
C ALA A 69 -10.47 -4.09 18.24
N ALA A 70 -10.80 -2.88 17.79
CA ALA A 70 -12.08 -2.26 18.06
C ALA A 70 -13.26 -3.06 17.46
N SER A 71 -13.12 -3.54 16.22
CA SER A 71 -14.11 -4.40 15.54
C SER A 71 -14.28 -5.75 16.24
N ALA A 72 -13.18 -6.39 16.64
CA ALA A 72 -13.23 -7.66 17.37
C ALA A 72 -13.91 -7.51 18.73
N ALA A 73 -13.64 -6.41 19.45
CA ALA A 73 -14.23 -6.14 20.75
C ALA A 73 -15.76 -5.95 20.72
N VAL A 74 -16.34 -5.51 19.59
CA VAL A 74 -17.81 -5.42 19.40
C VAL A 74 -18.44 -6.73 18.86
N GLY A 75 -17.64 -7.78 18.68
CA GLY A 75 -18.08 -9.09 18.18
C GLY A 75 -18.42 -9.10 16.69
N GLU A 76 -17.79 -8.21 15.91
CA GLU A 76 -17.92 -8.18 14.45
C GLU A 76 -17.31 -9.49 13.89
N GLY A 77 -18.15 -10.35 13.30
CA GLY A 77 -17.77 -11.72 12.88
C GLY A 77 -18.55 -12.86 13.57
N GLN A 78 -19.20 -12.60 14.70
CA GLN A 78 -20.04 -13.59 15.42
C GLN A 78 -21.55 -13.37 15.19
N ARG A 79 -21.95 -12.72 14.08
CA ARG A 79 -23.37 -12.42 13.79
C ARG A 79 -24.25 -13.69 13.79
N GLY A 80 -23.74 -14.84 13.34
CA GLY A 80 -24.46 -16.13 13.39
C GLY A 80 -24.57 -16.76 14.79
N LEU A 81 -23.65 -16.46 15.71
CA LEU A 81 -23.67 -17.02 17.08
C LEU A 81 -24.59 -16.23 18.03
N ARG A 82 -25.01 -15.02 17.65
CA ARG A 82 -25.96 -14.19 18.41
C ARG A 82 -27.37 -14.78 18.44
N GLN A 83 -27.76 -15.55 17.42
CA GLN A 83 -29.09 -16.15 17.31
C GLN A 83 -29.27 -17.36 18.26
N LEU A 84 -28.17 -17.98 18.71
CA LEU A 84 -28.17 -19.13 19.62
C LEU A 84 -27.96 -18.74 21.10
N ARG A 85 -27.61 -17.47 21.39
CA ARG A 85 -27.20 -17.00 22.73
C ARG A 85 -28.01 -15.79 23.20
N SER A 86 -29.28 -15.68 22.82
CA SER A 86 -30.15 -14.52 23.14
C SER A 86 -30.28 -14.20 24.64
N GLU A 87 -29.76 -15.04 25.53
CA GLU A 87 -29.80 -14.87 27.00
C GLU A 87 -28.46 -14.36 27.60
N LEU A 88 -27.34 -14.34 26.86
CA LEU A 88 -26.03 -13.97 27.41
C LEU A 88 -25.57 -12.59 26.94
N ARG A 89 -25.51 -11.62 27.88
CA ARG A 89 -24.99 -10.27 27.66
C ARG A 89 -23.51 -10.32 27.27
N MET A 90 -23.20 -9.93 26.03
CA MET A 90 -21.81 -9.80 25.56
C MET A 90 -21.23 -8.48 26.07
N ILE A 91 -20.16 -8.56 26.87
CA ILE A 91 -19.40 -7.41 27.36
C ILE A 91 -18.10 -7.34 26.56
N PRO A 92 -17.77 -6.18 25.94
CA PRO A 92 -16.52 -6.04 25.19
C PRO A 92 -15.31 -6.21 26.11
N ALA A 93 -14.31 -6.94 25.64
CA ALA A 93 -13.07 -7.19 26.39
C ALA A 93 -12.10 -5.99 26.41
N LEU A 94 -12.33 -4.99 25.55
CA LEU A 94 -11.47 -3.81 25.37
C LEU A 94 -12.32 -2.52 25.34
N PRO A 95 -11.76 -1.37 25.74
CA PRO A 95 -12.45 -0.08 25.70
C PRO A 95 -12.60 0.41 24.25
N VAL A 96 -13.71 0.02 23.61
CA VAL A 96 -13.97 0.29 22.18
C VAL A 96 -13.91 1.79 21.84
N ALA A 97 -14.43 2.65 22.72
CA ALA A 97 -14.45 4.10 22.48
C ALA A 97 -13.03 4.69 22.42
N GLU A 98 -12.13 4.26 23.31
CA GLU A 98 -10.74 4.69 23.32
C GLU A 98 -9.99 4.19 22.09
N LEU A 99 -10.19 2.92 21.71
CA LEU A 99 -9.59 2.36 20.49
C LEU A 99 -10.03 3.12 19.24
N ARG A 100 -11.30 3.51 19.15
CA ARG A 100 -11.79 4.34 18.03
C ARG A 100 -11.13 5.72 18.01
N GLY A 101 -11.01 6.38 19.16
CA GLY A 101 -10.28 7.64 19.26
C GLY A 101 -8.82 7.52 18.82
N GLN A 102 -8.15 6.44 19.22
CA GLN A 102 -6.78 6.14 18.77
C GLN A 102 -6.69 5.89 17.27
N ALA A 103 -7.67 5.18 16.68
CA ALA A 103 -7.73 4.95 15.25
C ALA A 103 -7.90 6.27 14.47
N ASP A 104 -8.79 7.15 14.93
CA ASP A 104 -9.01 8.46 14.31
C ASP A 104 -7.73 9.33 14.34
N ASP A 105 -7.02 9.33 15.47
CA ASP A 105 -5.75 10.03 15.60
C ASP A 105 -4.65 9.45 14.69
N LEU A 106 -4.55 8.12 14.58
CA LEU A 106 -3.61 7.47 13.67
C LEU A 106 -3.95 7.78 12.22
N ALA A 107 -5.23 7.78 11.85
CA ALA A 107 -5.68 8.12 10.51
C ALA A 107 -5.35 9.58 10.14
N ARG A 108 -5.51 10.51 11.08
CA ARG A 108 -5.11 11.91 10.90
C ARG A 108 -3.60 12.03 10.63
N ARG A 109 -2.76 11.44 11.49
CA ARG A 109 -1.29 11.45 11.33
C ARG A 109 -0.86 10.82 10.02
N LEU A 110 -1.54 9.74 9.59
CA LEU A 110 -1.27 9.09 8.32
C LEU A 110 -1.51 10.04 7.14
N ARG A 111 -2.63 10.79 7.14
CA ARG A 111 -2.91 11.79 6.09
C ARG A 111 -1.90 12.92 6.09
N GLU A 112 -1.45 13.38 7.26
CA GLU A 112 -0.41 14.42 7.38
C GLU A 112 0.89 13.97 6.70
N VAL A 113 1.36 12.76 7.02
CA VAL A 113 2.58 12.19 6.43
C VAL A 113 2.41 11.90 4.94
N ASP A 114 1.28 11.33 4.52
CA ASP A 114 1.01 11.08 3.09
C ASP A 114 0.97 12.40 2.29
N THR A 115 0.37 13.46 2.84
CA THR A 115 0.35 14.77 2.19
C THR A 115 1.77 15.34 2.03
N LEU A 116 2.61 15.21 3.06
CA LEU A 116 4.00 15.65 3.02
C LEU A 116 4.77 14.88 1.94
N ILE A 117 4.67 13.55 1.94
CA ILE A 117 5.32 12.68 0.94
C ILE A 117 4.89 13.07 -0.48
N GLN A 118 3.58 13.21 -0.74
CA GLN A 118 3.09 13.54 -2.07
C GLN A 118 3.55 14.92 -2.52
N ARG A 119 3.55 15.92 -1.64
CA ARG A 119 4.11 17.24 -1.97
C ARG A 119 5.58 17.12 -2.37
N THR A 120 6.40 16.43 -1.58
CA THR A 120 7.82 16.24 -1.87
C THR A 120 8.03 15.52 -3.20
N ASN A 121 7.23 14.51 -3.52
CA ASN A 121 7.30 13.81 -4.82
C ASN A 121 7.10 14.74 -6.02
N TRP A 122 6.35 15.84 -5.86
CA TRP A 122 6.13 16.84 -6.91
C TRP A 122 7.18 17.95 -6.95
N GLU A 123 7.91 18.16 -5.85
CA GLU A 123 8.88 19.26 -5.71
C GLU A 123 10.32 18.82 -5.98
N VAL A 124 10.58 17.52 -6.10
CA VAL A 124 11.93 16.96 -6.18
C VAL A 124 12.13 16.22 -7.50
N ASP A 125 13.13 16.66 -8.25
CA ASP A 125 13.58 15.98 -9.46
C ASP A 125 14.29 14.65 -9.13
N LEU A 126 14.12 13.67 -10.01
CA LEU A 126 14.76 12.37 -9.91
C LEU A 126 16.27 12.49 -10.18
N LEU A 127 17.08 12.09 -9.22
CA LEU A 127 18.53 12.00 -9.39
C LEU A 127 18.88 11.02 -10.52
N ASP A 128 19.97 11.30 -11.24
CA ASP A 128 20.58 10.37 -12.21
C ASP A 128 21.25 9.18 -11.49
#